data_AF-A0A938PFW2-F1
#
_entry.id   AF-A0A938PFW2-F1
#
_cell.length_a   1.000
_cell.length_b   1.000
_cell.length_c   1.000
_cell.angle_alpha   90.00
_cell.angle_beta   90.00
_cell.angle_gamma   90.00
#
_symmetry.space_group_name_H-M   'P 1'
#
loop_
_entity.id
_entity.type
_entity.pdbx_description
1 polymer ?
#
loop_
_entity_poly.entity_id
_entity_poly.type
_entity_poly.pdbx_seq_one_letter_code
_entity_poly.pdbx_strand_id
1 'polypeptide(L)'
;MITAFFFYVHIIFALYVFTKRWQEESLGAAFLVLIFIGIIFSVGWTLSYFLVSLVFEPQGFGKFYNRDTISLTLLTILEFFFYSFYFKGRIKLLPSSEKSTNS
;
A
#
# COMPACT_ATOMS: atom_id res chain seq x y z
N MET A 1 -15.33 -3.17 -13.65
CA MET A 1 -16.14 -2.54 -12.57
C MET A 1 -15.53 -2.81 -11.19
N ILE A 2 -15.17 -4.06 -10.85
CA ILE A 2 -14.50 -4.40 -9.58
C ILE A 2 -13.07 -3.81 -9.49
N THR A 3 -12.34 -3.74 -10.59
CA THR A 3 -11.02 -3.08 -10.68
C THR A 3 -11.03 -1.66 -10.11
N ALA A 4 -12.06 -0.86 -10.42
CA ALA A 4 -12.19 0.52 -9.93
C ALA A 4 -12.40 0.58 -8.41
N PHE A 5 -13.08 -0.42 -7.84
CA PHE A 5 -13.24 -0.53 -6.39
C PHE A 5 -11.89 -0.74 -5.70
N PHE A 6 -11.04 -1.63 -6.23
CA PHE A 6 -9.68 -1.78 -5.71
C PHE A 6 -8.91 -0.47 -5.79
N PHE A 7 -8.86 0.19 -6.95
CA PHE A 7 -8.19 1.50 -7.08
C PHE A 7 -8.70 2.53 -6.06
N TYR A 8 -10.01 2.59 -5.84
CA TYR A 8 -10.60 3.50 -4.85
C TYR A 8 -10.07 3.24 -3.43
N VAL A 9 -9.97 1.97 -3.02
CA VAL A 9 -9.38 1.58 -1.72
C VAL A 9 -7.93 2.06 -1.60
N HIS A 10 -7.12 1.91 -2.65
CA HIS A 10 -5.72 2.36 -2.63
C HIS A 10 -5.61 3.89 -2.54
N ILE A 11 -6.50 4.62 -3.22
CA ILE A 11 -6.56 6.09 -3.14
C ILE A 11 -6.93 6.53 -1.72
N ILE A 12 -7.96 5.93 -1.11
CA ILE A 12 -8.34 6.24 0.27
C ILE A 12 -7.21 5.92 1.25
N PHE A 13 -6.53 4.79 1.07
CA PHE A 13 -5.36 4.43 1.86
C PHE A 13 -4.22 5.46 1.70
N ALA A 14 -3.89 5.84 0.47
CA ALA A 14 -2.85 6.82 0.19
C ALA A 14 -3.17 8.19 0.81
N LEU A 15 -4.42 8.65 0.70
CA LEU A 15 -4.89 9.89 1.34
C LEU A 15 -4.83 9.80 2.87
N TYR A 16 -5.28 8.68 3.45
CA TYR A 16 -5.22 8.46 4.90
C TYR A 16 -3.79 8.56 5.42
N VAL A 17 -2.86 7.84 4.80
CA VAL A 17 -1.45 7.84 5.21
C VAL A 17 -0.82 9.22 4.97
N PHE A 18 -1.14 9.88 3.85
CA PHE A 18 -0.67 11.23 3.56
C PHE A 18 -1.11 12.23 4.64
N THR A 19 -2.41 12.27 4.95
CA THR A 19 -2.94 13.20 5.97
C THR A 19 -2.36 12.92 7.34
N LYS A 20 -2.27 11.65 7.73
CA LYS A 20 -1.64 11.25 9.00
C LYS A 20 -0.18 11.70 9.07
N ARG A 21 0.57 11.48 8.00
CA ARG A 21 1.99 11.82 7.93
C ARG A 21 2.25 13.33 7.91
N TRP A 22 1.38 14.07 7.24
CA TRP A 22 1.42 15.53 7.22
C TRP A 22 1.22 16.11 8.61
N GLN A 23 0.26 15.58 9.38
CA GLN A 23 0.00 16.05 10.75
C GLN A 23 1.10 15.69 11.75
N GLU A 24 1.78 14.55 11.58
CA GLU A 24 2.80 14.07 12.54
C GLU A 24 4.19 14.65 12.30
N GLU A 25 4.58 14.93 11.04
CA GLU A 25 5.95 15.39 10.73
C GLU A 25 6.00 16.69 9.92
N SER A 26 5.67 16.63 8.63
CA SER A 26 5.76 17.78 7.72
C SER A 26 5.14 17.46 6.36
N LEU A 27 4.87 18.48 5.56
CA LEU A 27 4.42 18.33 4.17
C LEU A 27 5.43 17.54 3.32
N GLY A 28 6.73 17.78 3.49
CA GLY A 28 7.77 17.07 2.74
C GLY A 28 7.76 15.56 3.03
N ALA A 29 7.61 15.17 4.30
CA ALA A 29 7.48 13.77 4.69
C ALA A 29 6.22 13.12 4.12
N ALA A 30 5.11 13.85 4.05
CA ALA A 30 3.86 13.36 3.46
C ALA A 30 3.99 13.08 1.95
N PHE A 31 4.64 13.98 1.20
CA PHE A 31 4.91 13.77 -0.22
C PHE A 31 5.85 12.58 -0.47
N LEU A 32 6.90 12.42 0.34
CA LEU A 32 7.81 11.28 0.24
C LEU A 32 7.06 9.96 0.41
N VAL A 33 6.15 9.87 1.40
CA VAL A 33 5.34 8.67 1.62
C VAL A 33 4.34 8.45 0.48
N LEU A 34 3.72 9.49 -0.04
CA LEU A 34 2.80 9.37 -1.18
C LEU A 34 3.51 8.83 -2.43
N ILE A 35 4.70 9.35 -2.73
CA ILE A 35 5.54 8.88 -3.84
C ILE A 35 5.93 7.42 -3.61
N PHE A 36 6.35 7.08 -2.38
CA PHE A 36 6.72 5.72 -2.01
C PHE A 36 5.57 4.72 -2.22
N ILE A 37 4.37 5.07 -1.77
CA ILE A 37 3.15 4.29 -2.01
C ILE A 37 2.89 4.14 -3.52
N GLY A 38 2.99 5.24 -4.28
CA GLY A 38 2.80 5.21 -5.73
C GLY A 38 3.79 4.29 -6.46
N ILE A 39 5.05 4.24 -6.02
CA ILE A 39 6.08 3.34 -6.57
C ILE A 39 5.75 1.89 -6.25
N ILE A 40 5.45 1.57 -4.98
CA ILE A 40 5.08 0.20 -4.57
C ILE A 40 3.86 -0.27 -5.34
N PHE A 41 2.84 0.58 -5.45
CA PHE A 41 1.62 0.28 -6.19
C PHE A 41 1.93 0.02 -7.68
N SER A 42 2.67 0.92 -8.33
CA SER A 42 2.98 0.80 -9.77
C SER A 42 3.83 -0.44 -10.09
N VAL A 43 4.92 -0.64 -9.35
CA VAL A 43 5.82 -1.79 -9.55
C VAL A 43 5.12 -3.09 -9.12
N GLY A 44 4.44 -3.07 -7.98
CA GLY A 44 3.71 -4.22 -7.46
C GLY A 44 2.58 -4.65 -8.38
N TRP A 45 1.84 -3.71 -8.97
CA TRP A 45 0.79 -4.03 -9.93
C TRP A 45 1.36 -4.67 -11.19
N THR A 46 2.44 -4.11 -11.74
CA THR A 46 3.11 -4.66 -12.92
C THR A 46 3.62 -6.08 -12.66
N LEU A 47 4.26 -6.31 -11.51
CA LEU A 47 4.74 -7.62 -11.11
C LEU A 47 3.59 -8.61 -10.90
N SER A 48 2.53 -8.19 -10.21
CA SER A 48 1.35 -9.02 -9.97
C SER A 48 0.68 -9.38 -11.30
N TYR A 49 0.58 -8.43 -12.23
CA TYR A 49 0.00 -8.68 -13.55
C TYR A 49 0.85 -9.68 -14.33
N PHE A 50 2.17 -9.54 -14.30
CA PHE A 50 3.09 -10.50 -14.91
C PHE A 50 2.91 -11.90 -14.31
N LEU A 51 2.93 -12.05 -12.99
CA LEU A 51 2.74 -13.35 -12.32
C LEU A 51 1.40 -13.99 -12.66
N VAL A 52 0.31 -13.23 -12.64
CA VAL A 52 -1.02 -13.73 -13.01
C VAL A 52 -1.04 -14.10 -14.50
N SER A 53 -0.36 -13.34 -15.36
CA SER A 53 -0.30 -13.64 -16.80
C SER A 53 0.42 -14.94 -17.15
N LEU A 54 1.34 -15.39 -16.29
CA LEU A 54 2.04 -16.68 -16.45
C LEU A 54 1.15 -17.88 -16.10
N VAL A 55 0.19 -17.69 -15.19
CA VAL A 55 -0.64 -18.78 -14.66
C VAL A 55 -2.03 -18.80 -15.30
N PHE A 56 -2.57 -17.63 -15.70
CA PHE A 56 -3.94 -17.47 -16.17
C PHE A 56 -4.01 -16.84 -17.55
N GLU A 57 -4.95 -17.31 -18.37
CA GLU A 57 -5.35 -16.68 -19.63
C GLU A 57 -6.00 -15.30 -19.42
N PRO A 58 -6.17 -14.46 -20.46
CA PRO A 58 -6.69 -13.08 -20.33
C PRO A 58 -8.07 -13.01 -19.67
N GLN A 59 -8.89 -14.05 -19.88
CA GLN A 59 -10.21 -14.21 -19.27
C GLN A 59 -10.18 -14.53 -17.76
N GLY A 60 -9.02 -14.90 -17.20
CA GLY A 60 -8.87 -15.24 -15.79
C GLY A 60 -9.73 -16.45 -15.39
N PHE A 61 -10.39 -16.36 -14.24
CA PHE A 61 -11.32 -17.38 -13.72
C PHE A 61 -12.77 -17.19 -14.20
N GLY A 62 -13.07 -16.14 -14.98
CA GLY A 62 -14.41 -15.87 -15.51
C GLY A 62 -14.63 -14.41 -15.90
N LYS A 63 -15.77 -14.11 -16.53
CA LYS A 63 -16.08 -12.80 -17.14
C LYS A 63 -16.04 -11.60 -16.17
N PHE A 64 -16.19 -11.85 -14.87
CA PHE A 64 -16.16 -10.82 -13.82
C PHE A 64 -14.84 -10.76 -13.04
N TYR A 65 -14.00 -11.80 -13.13
CA TYR A 65 -12.73 -11.91 -12.41
C TYR A 65 -11.60 -12.13 -13.42
N ASN A 66 -11.38 -11.08 -14.21
CA ASN A 66 -10.36 -11.03 -15.24
C ASN A 66 -8.95 -10.94 -14.63
N ARG A 67 -7.94 -11.09 -15.48
CA ARG A 67 -6.53 -11.02 -15.12
C ARG A 67 -6.17 -9.76 -14.31
N ASP A 68 -6.73 -8.60 -14.66
CA ASP A 68 -6.48 -7.34 -13.95
C ASP A 68 -7.01 -7.37 -12.52
N THR A 69 -8.21 -7.92 -12.30
CA THR A 69 -8.81 -7.99 -10.97
C THR A 69 -8.08 -9.00 -10.09
N ILE A 70 -7.62 -10.12 -10.65
CA ILE A 70 -6.78 -11.10 -9.95
C ILE A 70 -5.45 -10.45 -9.56
N SER A 71 -4.82 -9.73 -10.50
CA SER A 71 -3.57 -9.00 -10.27
C SER A 71 -3.69 -7.98 -9.14
N LEU A 72 -4.73 -7.14 -9.16
CA LEU A 72 -4.97 -6.17 -8.09
C LEU A 72 -5.26 -6.82 -6.74
N THR A 73 -5.95 -7.96 -6.72
CA THR A 73 -6.20 -8.68 -5.47
C THR A 73 -4.89 -9.24 -4.90
N LEU A 74 -4.05 -9.82 -5.75
CA LEU A 74 -2.72 -10.27 -5.35
C LEU A 74 -1.86 -9.11 -4.84
N LEU A 75 -1.88 -7.97 -5.54
CA LEU A 75 -1.19 -6.76 -5.13
C LEU A 75 -1.64 -6.30 -3.74
N THR A 76 -2.96 -6.18 -3.50
CA THR A 76 -3.49 -5.72 -2.21
C THR A 76 -3.06 -6.64 -1.07
N ILE A 77 -3.00 -7.96 -1.29
CA ILE A 77 -2.47 -8.90 -0.30
C ILE A 77 -0.98 -8.60 -0.02
N LEU A 78 -0.17 -8.47 -1.07
CA LEU A 78 1.26 -8.18 -0.94
C LEU A 78 1.52 -6.84 -0.26
N GLU A 79 0.80 -5.78 -0.63
CA GLU A 79 0.87 -4.47 0.00
C GLU A 79 0.49 -4.52 1.47
N PHE A 80 -0.56 -5.26 1.84
CA PHE A 80 -0.91 -5.45 3.24
C PHE A 80 0.25 -6.06 4.04
N PHE A 81 0.92 -7.09 3.50
CA PHE A 81 2.11 -7.65 4.13
C PHE A 81 3.27 -6.67 4.18
N PHE A 82 3.54 -5.94 3.09
CA PHE A 82 4.61 -4.95 3.00
C PHE A 82 4.43 -3.81 4.00
N TYR A 83 3.25 -3.19 4.04
CA TYR A 83 2.96 -2.11 4.97
C TYR A 83 2.91 -2.62 6.41
N SER A 84 2.30 -3.79 6.66
CA SER A 84 2.31 -4.38 8.00
C SER A 84 3.74 -4.59 8.50
N PHE A 85 4.65 -5.10 7.65
CA PHE A 85 6.06 -5.27 7.97
C PHE A 85 6.81 -3.94 8.13
N TYR A 86 6.63 -3.01 7.19
CA TYR A 86 7.27 -1.70 7.18
C TYR A 86 6.89 -0.88 8.43
N PHE A 87 5.61 -0.82 8.77
CA PHE A 87 5.15 -0.11 9.97
C PHE A 87 5.43 -0.89 11.26
N LYS A 88 5.48 -2.24 11.26
CA LYS A 88 5.94 -3.01 12.43
C LYS A 88 7.35 -2.63 12.86
N GLY A 89 8.24 -2.36 11.90
CA GLY A 89 9.60 -1.91 12.18
C GLY A 89 9.68 -0.48 12.74
N ARG A 90 8.66 0.35 12.51
CA ARG A 90 8.61 1.77 12.93
C ARG A 90 7.82 2.00 14.22
N ILE A 91 7.02 1.04 14.68
CA ILE A 91 6.34 1.09 16.00
C ILE A 91 7.35 0.99 17.17
N LYS A 92 8.60 0.58 16.92
CA LYS A 92 9.66 0.54 17.94
C LYS A 92 10.50 1.83 18.03
N LEU A 93 10.01 2.95 17.47
CA LEU A 93 10.67 4.25 17.47
C LEU A 93 9.78 5.39 18.00
N LEU A 94 8.77 5.07 18.81
CA LEU A 94 8.41 6.02 19.86
C LEU A 94 9.49 5.86 20.93
N PRO A 95 10.42 6.81 21.12
CA PRO A 95 11.01 6.93 22.44
C PRO A 95 9.81 7.07 23.39
N SER A 96 9.62 6.07 24.25
CA SER A 96 8.85 6.26 25.47
C SER A 96 9.37 7.55 26.07
N SER A 97 8.54 8.59 25.98
CA SER A 97 8.68 9.90 26.61
C SER A 97 9.82 9.87 27.61
N GLU A 98 10.90 10.55 27.25
CA GLU A 98 11.82 11.20 28.16
C GLU A 98 11.10 11.47 29.49
N LYS A 99 11.28 10.58 30.48
CA LYS A 99 11.00 10.91 31.87
C LYS A 99 12.14 11.83 32.29
N SER A 100 12.00 13.08 31.87
CA SER A 100 12.49 14.21 32.63
C SER A 100 11.87 14.12 34.03
N THR A 101 12.64 13.56 34.95
CA THR A 101 12.61 13.90 36.36
C THR A 101 14.04 13.81 36.85
N ASN A 102 14.79 14.89 36.59
CA ASN A 102 15.70 15.40 37.59
C ASN A 102 14.87 15.69 38.85
N SER A 103 15.10 14.92 39.91
CA SER A 103 15.07 15.40 41.29
C SER A 103 15.80 14.41 42.17
#